data_AF-A0A1D8A5D7-F1
#
_entry.id   AF-A0A1D8A5D7-F1
#
_cell.length_a   1.000
_cell.length_b   1.000
_cell.length_c   1.000
_cell.angle_alpha   90.00
_cell.angle_beta   90.00
_cell.angle_gamma   90.00
#
_symmetry.space_group_name_H-M   'P 1'
#
loop_
_entity.id
_entity.type
_entity.pdbx_description
1 polymer ?
#
loop_
_entity_poly.entity_id
_entity_poly.type
_entity_poly.pdbx_seq_one_letter_code
_entity_poly.pdbx_strand_id
1 'polypeptide(L)'
;MTDPNDADRIDAATSRIVDLEAELEASGTTTREAEALARVREVLHQWVDTVSAVVATPGVGRVVLIHENGSESRIASPELPFLLAVPVTFGAFSQRD
;
A
#
# COMPACT_ATOMS: atom_id res chain seq x y z
N MET A 1 3.93 16.41 16.66
CA MET A 1 2.83 17.39 16.73
C MET A 1 2.31 17.53 15.32
N THR A 2 1.20 16.87 15.00
CA THR A 2 0.60 16.89 13.66
C THR A 2 0.03 18.29 13.43
N ASP A 3 0.36 18.92 12.31
CA ASP A 3 -0.17 20.23 11.94
C ASP A 3 -1.71 20.10 11.82
N PRO A 4 -2.52 21.02 12.37
CA PRO A 4 -3.97 21.00 12.15
C PRO A 4 -4.36 20.87 10.66
N ASN A 5 -3.55 21.41 9.75
CA ASN A 5 -3.75 21.26 8.30
C ASN A 5 -3.63 19.80 7.82
N ASP A 6 -2.78 18.99 8.45
CA ASP A 6 -2.61 17.58 8.10
C ASP A 6 -3.79 16.73 8.57
N ALA A 7 -4.36 17.04 9.75
CA ALA A 7 -5.56 16.37 10.23
C ALA A 7 -6.74 16.60 9.27
N ASP A 8 -6.94 17.87 8.87
CA ASP A 8 -7.97 18.28 7.92
C ASP A 8 -7.81 17.60 6.55
N ARG A 9 -6.57 17.45 6.06
CA ARG A 9 -6.26 16.76 4.80
C ARG A 9 -6.62 15.28 4.84
N ILE A 10 -6.30 14.59 5.93
CA ILE A 10 -6.63 13.17 6.09
C ILE A 10 -8.15 13.00 6.19
N ASP A 11 -8.88 13.93 6.83
CA ASP A 11 -10.35 13.88 6.92
C ASP A 11 -10.96 14.02 5.54
N ALA A 12 -10.53 15.04 4.79
CA ALA A 12 -10.98 15.23 3.41
C ALA A 12 -10.65 14.04 2.50
N ALA A 13 -9.50 13.40 2.66
CA ALA A 13 -9.16 12.20 1.89
C ALA A 13 -10.07 11.02 2.24
N THR A 14 -10.31 10.80 3.54
CA THR A 14 -11.14 9.71 4.05
C THR A 14 -12.59 9.87 3.59
N SER A 15 -13.17 11.06 3.71
CA SER A 15 -14.54 11.34 3.25
C SER A 15 -14.69 11.13 1.74
N ARG A 16 -13.76 11.66 0.92
CA ARG A 16 -13.83 11.48 -0.54
C ARG A 16 -13.84 10.01 -0.96
N ILE A 17 -13.09 9.15 -0.26
CA ILE A 17 -13.06 7.72 -0.57
C ILE A 17 -14.38 7.06 -0.17
N VAL A 18 -14.92 7.37 1.02
CA VAL A 18 -16.22 6.83 1.45
C VAL A 18 -17.33 7.23 0.48
N ASP A 19 -17.35 8.49 0.05
CA ASP A 19 -18.34 9.00 -0.89
C ASP A 19 -18.24 8.24 -2.22
N LEU A 20 -17.01 8.00 -2.72
CA LEU A 20 -16.78 7.21 -3.93
C LEU A 20 -17.23 5.75 -3.79
N GLU A 21 -16.97 5.10 -2.66
CA GLU A 21 -17.44 3.72 -2.42
C GLU A 21 -18.97 3.66 -2.35
N ALA A 22 -19.60 4.68 -1.74
CA ALA A 22 -21.06 4.78 -1.69
C ALA A 22 -21.70 4.96 -3.08
N GLU A 23 -21.05 5.69 -3.99
CA GLU A 23 -21.45 5.80 -5.41
C GLU A 23 -21.43 4.44 -6.12
N LEU A 24 -20.55 3.53 -5.70
CA LEU A 24 -20.45 2.16 -6.22
C LEU A 24 -21.42 1.18 -5.53
N GLU A 25 -22.41 1.69 -4.78
CA GLU A 25 -23.34 0.92 -3.95
C GLU A 25 -22.62 0.02 -2.91
N ALA A 26 -21.38 0.36 -2.57
CA ALA A 26 -20.58 -0.31 -1.56
C ALA A 26 -20.58 0.47 -0.24
N SER A 27 -20.39 -0.23 0.88
CA SER A 27 -20.25 0.40 2.20
C SER A 27 -18.77 0.46 2.60
N GLY A 28 -18.21 1.67 2.62
CA GLY A 28 -16.87 1.93 3.16
C GLY A 28 -16.90 2.10 4.69
N THR A 29 -15.92 1.53 5.39
CA THR A 29 -15.68 1.82 6.82
C THR A 29 -14.37 2.55 6.96
N THR A 30 -14.33 3.57 7.82
CA THR A 30 -13.14 4.37 8.10
C THR A 30 -12.68 4.12 9.52
N THR A 31 -11.37 4.11 9.74
CA THR A 31 -10.78 3.89 11.07
C THR A 31 -9.68 4.91 11.30
N ARG A 32 -9.88 5.77 12.30
CA ARG A 32 -8.95 6.85 12.65
C ARG A 32 -8.63 6.96 14.14
N GLU A 33 -9.45 6.35 14.99
CA GLU A 33 -9.20 6.26 16.43
C GLU A 33 -7.93 5.42 16.65
N ALA A 34 -7.10 5.81 17.62
CA ALA A 34 -5.74 5.31 17.76
C ALA A 34 -5.67 3.82 18.10
N GLU A 35 -6.53 3.35 19.00
CA GLU A 35 -6.59 1.93 19.39
C GLU A 35 -7.13 1.08 18.24
N ALA A 36 -8.22 1.52 17.62
CA ALA A 36 -8.79 0.85 16.45
C ALA A 36 -7.80 0.79 15.28
N LEU A 37 -7.07 1.89 15.02
CA LEU A 37 -6.05 1.95 13.97
C LEU A 37 -4.86 1.05 14.27
N ALA A 38 -4.43 0.96 15.54
CA ALA A 38 -3.37 0.05 15.95
C ALA A 38 -3.78 -1.41 15.69
N ARG A 39 -5.02 -1.77 16.01
CA ARG A 39 -5.56 -3.11 15.73
C ARG A 39 -5.60 -3.42 14.23
N VAL A 40 -6.07 -2.48 13.40
CA VAL A 40 -6.09 -2.66 11.94
C VAL A 40 -4.68 -2.84 11.38
N ARG A 41 -3.70 -2.06 11.85
CA ARG A 41 -2.30 -2.20 11.43
C ARG A 41 -1.72 -3.57 11.78
N GLU A 42 -2.00 -4.07 12.97
CA GLU A 42 -1.56 -5.40 13.39
C GLU A 42 -2.11 -6.49 12.46
N VAL A 43 -3.41 -6.46 12.16
CA VAL A 43 -4.04 -7.42 11.23
C VAL A 43 -3.42 -7.32 9.84
N LEU A 44 -3.19 -6.11 9.34
CA LEU A 44 -2.56 -5.89 8.03
C LEU A 44 -1.13 -6.45 7.99
N HIS A 45 -0.33 -6.27 9.05
CA HIS A 45 1.01 -6.85 9.12
C HIS A 45 0.98 -8.38 9.14
N GLN A 46 0.13 -8.98 9.97
CA GLN A 46 -0.04 -10.45 10.00
C GLN A 46 -0.46 -11.00 8.64
N TRP A 47 -1.31 -10.27 7.93
CA TRP A 47 -1.70 -10.64 6.57
C TRP A 47 -0.55 -10.51 5.57
N VAL A 48 0.26 -9.44 5.65
CA VAL A 48 1.48 -9.27 4.83
C VAL A 48 2.48 -10.40 5.07
N ASP A 49 2.57 -10.95 6.29
CA ASP A 49 3.47 -12.07 6.60
C ASP A 49 3.13 -13.36 5.82
N THR A 50 1.92 -13.48 5.27
CA THR A 50 1.51 -14.61 4.41
C THR A 50 1.95 -14.48 2.95
N VAL A 51 2.58 -13.36 2.58
CA VAL A 51 2.97 -13.07 1.20
C VAL A 51 4.23 -13.85 0.84
N SER A 52 4.13 -14.70 -0.17
CA SER A 52 5.23 -15.50 -0.71
C SER A 52 5.99 -14.79 -1.84
N ALA A 53 5.36 -13.88 -2.56
CA ALA A 53 6.00 -13.12 -3.62
C ALA A 53 5.36 -11.74 -3.85
N VAL A 54 6.16 -10.80 -4.35
CA VAL A 54 5.75 -9.41 -4.62
C VAL A 54 6.16 -9.01 -6.03
N VAL A 55 5.22 -8.43 -6.78
CA VAL A 55 5.48 -7.81 -8.09
C VAL A 55 5.21 -6.32 -7.99
N ALA A 56 6.28 -5.51 -8.00
CA ALA A 56 6.19 -4.06 -8.04
C ALA A 56 6.27 -3.57 -9.49
N THR A 57 5.31 -2.75 -9.93
CA THR A 57 5.31 -2.16 -11.28
C THR A 57 5.17 -0.65 -11.19
N PRO A 58 6.29 0.09 -11.01
CA PRO A 58 6.27 1.55 -10.87
C PRO A 58 5.61 2.27 -12.04
N GLY A 59 5.82 1.80 -13.27
CA GLY A 59 5.27 2.42 -14.48
C GLY A 59 3.73 2.49 -14.54
N VAL A 60 3.02 1.74 -13.68
CA VAL A 60 1.55 1.76 -13.60
C VAL A 60 1.03 1.96 -12.16
N GLY A 61 1.89 2.32 -11.21
CA GLY A 61 1.48 2.63 -9.83
C GLY A 61 0.82 1.44 -9.10
N ARG A 62 1.32 0.22 -9.31
CA ARG A 62 0.69 -1.00 -8.75
C ARG A 62 1.69 -1.95 -8.10
N VAL A 63 1.27 -2.57 -7.00
CA VAL A 63 1.91 -3.72 -6.38
C VAL A 63 0.94 -4.89 -6.39
N VAL A 64 1.43 -6.08 -6.74
CA VAL A 64 0.68 -7.33 -6.62
C VAL A 64 1.38 -8.21 -5.59
N LEU A 65 0.64 -8.63 -4.56
CA LEU A 65 1.08 -9.55 -3.53
C LEU A 65 0.51 -10.94 -3.84
N ILE A 66 1.35 -11.97 -3.78
CA ILE A 66 0.97 -13.37 -3.99
C ILE A 66 1.11 -14.10 -2.66
N HIS A 67 0.02 -14.69 -2.17
CA HIS A 67 -0.03 -15.39 -0.88
C HIS A 67 0.32 -16.87 -1.02
N GLU A 68 0.63 -17.53 0.10
CA GLU A 68 0.95 -18.97 0.15
C GLU A 68 -0.14 -19.87 -0.47
N ASN A 69 -1.40 -19.46 -0.36
CA ASN A 69 -2.54 -20.18 -0.96
C ASN A 69 -2.71 -19.93 -2.47
N GLY A 70 -1.79 -19.18 -3.09
CA GLY A 70 -1.84 -18.81 -4.50
C GLY A 70 -2.77 -17.65 -4.85
N SER A 71 -3.45 -17.04 -3.87
CA SER A 71 -4.30 -15.87 -4.12
C SER A 71 -3.48 -14.61 -4.38
N GLU A 72 -4.08 -13.68 -5.13
CA GLU A 72 -3.47 -12.42 -5.52
C GLU A 72 -4.22 -11.24 -4.91
N SER A 73 -3.47 -10.30 -4.34
CA SER A 73 -3.99 -9.04 -3.83
C SER A 73 -3.33 -7.87 -4.54
N ARG A 74 -4.14 -6.93 -5.04
CA ARG A 74 -3.67 -5.80 -5.84
C ARG A 74 -3.75 -4.52 -5.02
N ILE A 75 -2.62 -3.86 -4.83
CA ILE A 75 -2.54 -2.55 -4.18
C ILE A 75 -2.32 -1.50 -5.27
N ALA A 76 -3.32 -0.64 -5.46
CA ALA A 76 -3.16 0.60 -6.21
C ALA A 76 -2.46 1.61 -5.31
N SER A 77 -1.24 1.99 -5.64
CA SER A 77 -0.47 2.95 -4.85
C SER A 77 0.49 3.72 -5.74
N PRO A 78 0.46 5.07 -5.70
CA PRO A 78 1.38 5.89 -6.49
C PRO A 78 2.83 5.73 -6.03
N GLU A 79 3.07 5.42 -4.76
CA GLU A 79 4.40 5.49 -4.15
C GLU A 79 4.98 4.11 -3.80
N LEU A 80 4.15 3.19 -3.31
CA LEU A 80 4.61 1.89 -2.81
C LEU A 80 5.43 1.09 -3.83
N PRO A 81 5.09 1.03 -5.13
CA PRO A 81 5.89 0.30 -6.10
C PRO A 81 7.32 0.84 -6.23
N PHE A 82 7.51 2.16 -6.08
CA PHE A 82 8.84 2.79 -6.13
C PHE A 82 9.65 2.48 -4.87
N LEU A 83 8.99 2.45 -3.70
CA LEU A 83 9.63 2.08 -2.43
C LEU A 83 10.10 0.63 -2.43
N LEU A 84 9.36 -0.26 -3.10
CA LEU A 84 9.70 -1.69 -3.21
C LEU A 84 10.66 -2.00 -4.35
N ALA A 85 10.78 -1.12 -5.35
CA ALA A 85 11.71 -1.30 -6.45
C ALA A 85 13.15 -1.12 -5.94
N VAL A 86 13.90 -2.22 -5.87
CA VAL A 86 15.34 -2.16 -5.60
C VAL A 86 16.04 -1.59 -6.84
N PRO A 87 16.90 -0.56 -6.71
CA PRO A 87 17.68 -0.05 -7.84
C PRO A 87 18.52 -1.15 -8.46
N VAL A 88 18.44 -1.31 -9.78
CA VAL A 88 19.34 -2.19 -10.52
C VAL A 88 20.73 -1.56 -10.49
N THR A 89 21.67 -2.18 -9.77
CA THR A 89 23.08 -1.85 -9.87
C THR A 89 23.67 -2.65 -11.03
N PHE A 90 24.08 -1.98 -12.11
CA PHE A 90 24.89 -2.61 -13.13
C PHE A 90 26.29 -2.82 -12.54
N GLY A 91 26.56 -4.04 -12.06
CA GLY A 91 27.89 -4.43 -11.61
C GLY A 91 28.89 -4.13 -12.71
N ALA A 92 29.95 -3.36 -12.39
CA ALA A 92 31.01 -3.04 -13.32
C ALA A 92 31.54 -4.34 -13.94
N PHE A 93 31.34 -4.50 -15.25
CA PHE A 93 32.00 -5.55 -16.01
C PHE A 93 33.51 -5.33 -15.88
N SER A 94 34.15 -6.04 -14.96
CA SER A 94 35.60 -6.17 -14.95
C SER A 94 35.96 -6.95 -16.21
N GLN A 95 36.36 -6.24 -17.26
CA GLN A 95 37.16 -6.83 -18.33
C GLN A 95 38.35 -7.50 -17.66
N ARG A 96 38.46 -8.81 -17.82
CA ARG A 96 39.72 -9.51 -17.64
C ARG A 96 40.26 -9.76 -19.04
N ASP A 97 41.46 -9.24 -19.25
CA ASP A 97 42.34 -9.48 -20.40
C ASP A 97 42.65 -10.98 -20.59
#